data_AF-A0A416YXA4-F1
#
_entry.id   AF-A0A416YXA4-F1
#
_cell.length_a   1.000
_cell.length_b   1.000
_cell.length_c   1.000
_cell.angle_alpha   90.00
_cell.angle_beta   90.00
_cell.angle_gamma   90.00
#
_symmetry.space_group_name_H-M   'P 1'
#
loop_
_entity.id
_entity.type
_entity.pdbx_description
1 polymer ?
#
loop_
_entity_poly.entity_id
_entity_poly.type
_entity_poly.pdbx_seq_one_letter_code
_entity_poly.pdbx_strand_id
1 'polypeptide(L)' 'MEIKSILIKDTTREERIRIVQEGLNQCGGACDFCNGCDNLGGGSMDAFYEPYINGVKELREINEEYRSNSGTVR' A
#
# COMPACT_ATOMS: atom_id res chain seq x y z
N MET A 1 5.63 17.23 14.26
CA MET A 1 5.96 16.58 12.99
C MET A 1 4.81 16.87 12.06
N GLU A 2 5.06 17.50 10.92
CA GLU A 2 4.02 17.79 9.92
C GLU A 2 3.48 16.48 9.34
N ILE A 3 2.16 16.27 9.41
CA ILE A 3 1.51 15.11 8.79
C ILE A 3 1.28 15.46 7.33
N LYS A 4 2.01 14.83 6.42
CA LYS A 4 1.77 14.97 4.98
C LYS A 4 0.45 14.29 4.59
N SER A 5 -0.32 14.92 3.71
CA SER A 5 -1.55 14.31 3.18
C SER A 5 -1.23 13.04 2.41
N ILE A 6 -2.13 12.07 2.50
CA ILE A 6 -2.09 10.83 1.71
C ILE A 6 -3.18 10.80 0.64
N LEU A 7 -4.02 11.82 0.53
CA LEU A 7 -5.14 11.80 -0.41
C LEU A 7 -4.65 11.99 -1.84
N ILE A 8 -5.28 11.32 -2.80
CA ILE A 8 -4.90 11.42 -4.22
C ILE A 8 -4.99 12.87 -4.71
N LYS A 9 -6.02 13.60 -4.27
CA LYS A 9 -6.22 15.01 -4.64
C LYS A 9 -5.10 15.95 -4.17
N ASP A 10 -4.32 15.55 -3.15
CA ASP A 10 -3.28 16.37 -2.53
C ASP A 10 -1.87 15.84 -2.84
N THR A 11 -1.74 14.82 -3.71
CA THR A 11 -0.48 14.12 -3.96
C THR A 11 -0.20 13.93 -5.45
N THR A 12 1.07 13.99 -5.83
CA THR A 12 1.52 13.49 -7.13
C THR A 12 1.65 11.97 -7.12
N ARG A 13 1.79 11.38 -8.31
CA ARG A 13 2.11 9.95 -8.44
C ARG A 13 3.38 9.59 -7.68
N GLU A 14 4.44 10.38 -7.83
CA GLU A 14 5.75 10.15 -7.20
C GLU A 14 5.66 10.27 -5.68
N GLU A 15 4.82 11.17 -5.17
CA GLU A 15 4.54 11.27 -3.74
C GLU A 15 3.82 10.02 -3.22
N ARG A 16 2.85 9.48 -3.96
CA ARG A 16 2.18 8.23 -3.61
C ARG A 16 3.11 7.03 -3.62
N ILE A 17 4.04 6.95 -4.56
CA ILE A 17 5.09 5.91 -4.57
C ILE A 17 5.93 6.02 -3.29
N ARG A 18 6.36 7.22 -2.90
CA ARG A 18 7.12 7.42 -1.66
C ARG A 18 6.30 7.07 -0.43
N ILE A 19 5.03 7.45 -0.36
CA ILE A 19 4.13 7.11 0.75
C ILE A 19 4.03 5.59 0.93
N VAL A 20 3.85 4.84 -0.17
CA VAL A 20 3.78 3.37 -0.13
C VAL A 20 5.13 2.79 0.31
N GLN A 21 6.25 3.23 -0.27
CA GLN A 21 7.59 2.77 0.10
C GLN A 21 7.93 3.05 1.57
N GLU A 22 7.69 4.28 2.05
CA GLU A 22 7.89 4.67 3.44
C GLU A 22 6.99 3.88 4.39
N GLY A 23 5.72 3.68 4.02
CA GLY A 23 4.77 2.86 4.78
C GLY A 23 5.23 1.42 4.97
N LEU A 24 5.76 0.81 3.91
CA LEU A 24 6.30 -0.56 3.93
C LEU A 24 7.65 -0.66 4.66
N ASN A 25 8.49 0.38 4.57
CA ASN A 25 9.79 0.43 5.25
C ASN A 25 9.67 0.42 6.79
N GLN A 26 8.50 0.78 7.34
CA GLN A 26 8.23 0.68 8.79
C GLN A 26 8.19 -0.77 9.30
N CYS A 27 8.06 -1.77 8.42
CA CYS A 27 8.15 -3.20 8.75
C CYS A 27 9.60 -3.73 8.80
N GLY A 28 10.62 -2.87 8.68
CA GLY A 28 12.04 -3.24 8.75
C GLY A 28 12.70 -3.26 7.38
N GLY A 29 12.90 -2.07 6.81
CA GLY A 29 13.44 -1.79 5.46
C GLY A 29 14.90 -2.23 5.18
N ALA A 30 15.36 -3.37 5.72
CA ALA A 30 16.67 -3.96 5.44
C ALA A 30 16.68 -5.49 5.38
N CYS A 31 15.51 -6.12 5.24
CA CYS A 31 15.42 -7.57 5.12
C CYS A 31 14.69 -7.92 3.83
N ASP A 32 15.36 -8.65 2.94
CA ASP A 32 14.76 -9.25 1.74
C ASP A 32 13.52 -10.11 2.08
N PHE A 33 13.37 -10.51 3.35
CA PHE A 33 12.28 -11.31 3.92
C PHE A 33 11.37 -10.59 4.94
N CYS A 34 11.63 -9.31 5.27
CA CYS A 34 10.77 -8.50 6.18
C CYS A 34 10.07 -7.34 5.47
N ASN A 35 10.00 -7.40 4.14
CA ASN A 35 8.83 -6.92 3.38
C ASN A 35 7.59 -7.74 3.81
N GLY A 36 7.23 -7.69 5.09
CA GLY A 36 6.37 -8.63 5.79
C GLY A 36 4.96 -8.68 5.23
N CYS A 37 4.75 -9.47 4.18
CA CYS A 37 3.51 -10.20 3.88
C CYS A 37 3.73 -11.36 2.87
N ASP A 38 4.91 -11.98 2.84
CA ASP A 38 5.14 -13.20 2.03
C ASP A 38 4.38 -14.44 2.56
N ASN A 39 3.51 -14.27 3.57
CA ASN A 39 2.58 -15.28 4.07
C ASN A 39 1.22 -15.29 3.36
N LEU A 40 1.01 -14.46 2.34
CA LEU A 40 -0.24 -14.39 1.58
C LEU A 40 -0.07 -14.62 0.06
N GLY A 41 1.08 -15.16 -0.38
CA GLY A 41 1.22 -15.78 -1.71
C GLY A 41 0.71 -14.94 -2.90
N GLY A 42 0.95 -13.63 -2.94
CA GLY A 42 0.23 -12.73 -3.86
C GLY A 42 1.06 -11.60 -4.44
N GLY A 43 1.97 -11.91 -5.37
CA GLY A 43 2.57 -10.91 -6.28
C GLY A 43 3.42 -9.82 -5.62
N SER A 44 4.03 -8.95 -6.42
CA SER A 44 4.72 -7.78 -5.88
C SER A 44 3.71 -6.87 -5.17
N MET A 45 4.02 -6.41 -3.95
CA MET A 45 3.16 -5.48 -3.19
C MET A 45 2.80 -4.20 -3.95
N ASP A 46 3.60 -3.86 -4.98
CA ASP A 46 3.32 -2.81 -5.96
C ASP A 46 1.95 -2.98 -6.63
N ALA A 47 1.51 -4.22 -6.88
CA ALA A 47 0.22 -4.51 -7.53
C ALA A 47 -0.98 -4.17 -6.65
N PHE A 48 -0.89 -4.36 -5.33
CA PHE A 48 -1.99 -4.06 -4.41
C PHE A 48 -2.25 -2.56 -4.30
N TYR A 49 -1.18 -1.76 -4.25
CA TYR A 49 -1.26 -0.30 -4.15
C TYR A 49 -1.26 0.42 -5.50
N GLU A 50 -1.12 -0.29 -6.61
CA GLU A 50 -1.16 0.27 -7.97
C GLU A 50 -2.37 1.18 -8.21
N PRO A 51 -3.61 0.82 -7.79
CA PRO A 51 -4.77 1.70 -7.96
C PRO A 51 -4.60 3.05 -7.25
N TYR A 52 -3.99 3.06 -6.07
CA TYR A 52 -3.69 4.30 -5.35
C TYR A 52 -2.58 5.09 -6.05
N ILE A 53 -1.47 4.44 -6.41
CA ILE A 53 -0.35 5.06 -7.11
C ILE A 53 -0.82 5.70 -8.44
N ASN A 54 -1.70 5.02 -9.18
CA ASN A 54 -2.32 5.50 -10.42
C ASN A 54 -3.41 6.57 -10.21
N GLY A 55 -3.81 6.86 -8.96
CA GLY A 55 -4.83 7.86 -8.65
C GLY A 55 -6.27 7.40 -8.95
N VAL A 56 -6.49 6.08 -8.98
CA VAL A 56 -7.79 5.46 -9.31
C VAL A 56 -8.64 5.20 -8.05
N LYS A 57 -8.01 4.79 -6.94
CA LYS A 57 -8.70 4.50 -5.66
C LYS A 57 -7.91 5.01 -4.47
N GLU A 58 -8.58 5.57 -3.48
CA GLU A 58 -7.96 5.96 -2.22
C GLU A 58 -7.53 4.72 -1.41
N LEU A 59 -6.50 4.87 -0.57
CA LEU A 59 -6.03 3.79 0.32
C LEU A 59 -7.15 3.21 1.19
N ARG A 60 -8.11 4.05 1.60
CA ARG A 60 -9.28 3.60 2.37
C ARG A 60 -10.13 2.59 1.59
N GLU A 61 -10.38 2.86 0.31
CA GLU A 61 -11.20 1.99 -0.55
C GLU A 61 -10.50 0.65 -0.78
N ILE A 62 -9.20 0.67 -1.04
CA ILE A 62 -8.37 -0.55 -1.17
C ILE A 62 -8.43 -1.40 0.11
N ASN A 63 -8.29 -0.78 1.28
CA ASN A 63 -8.34 -1.47 2.57
C ASN A 63 -9.75 -2.04 2.88
N GLU A 64 -10.80 -1.32 2.51
CA GLU A 64 -12.19 -1.78 2.65
C GLU A 64 -12.46 -3.00 1.76
N GLU A 65 -12.00 -2.98 0.51
CA GLU A 65 -12.08 -4.12 -0.42
C GLU A 65 -11.32 -5.33 0.12
N TYR A 66 -10.08 -5.12 0.59
CA TYR A 66 -9.28 -6.18 1.19
C TYR A 66 -9.98 -6.81 2.41
N ARG A 67 -10.51 -6.00 3.34
CA ARG A 67 -11.23 -6.50 4.52
C ARG A 67 -12.53 -7.22 4.17
N SER A 68 -13.23 -6.75 3.15
CA SER A 68 -14.46 -7.39 2.66
C SER A 68 -14.14 -8.73 1.99
N ASN A 69 -12.98 -8.84 1.34
CA ASN A 69 -12.53 -10.04 0.66
C ASN A 69 -11.73 -11.01 1.56
N SER A 70 -11.16 -10.56 2.68
CA SER A 70 -10.35 -11.39 3.59
C SER A 70 -11.17 -12.42 4.38
N GLY A 71 -12.51 -12.41 4.26
CA GLY A 71 -13.38 -13.53 4.63
C GLY A 71 -13.50 -14.63 3.55
N THR A 72 -12.86 -14.42 2.39
CA THR A 72 -12.94 -15.26 1.18
C THR A 72 -11.56 -15.58 0.62
N VAL A 73 -10.53 -15.62 1.47
CA VAL A 73 -9.25 -16.25 1.07
C VAL A 73 -9.48 -17.75 1.16
N ARG A 74 -9.79 -18.37 0.00
CA ARG A 74 -9.82 -19.82 -0.15
C ARG A 74 -8.42 -20.39 -0.30
#